data_AF-A0A9E2K6I3-F1
#
_entry.id   AF-A0A9E2K6I3-F1
#
_cell.length_a   1.000
_cell.length_b   1.000
_cell.length_c   1.000
_cell.angle_alpha   90.00
_cell.angle_beta   90.00
_cell.angle_gamma   90.00
#
_symmetry.space_group_name_H-M   'P 1'
#
loop_
_entity.id
_entity.type
_entity.pdbx_description
1 polymer ?
#
loop_
_entity_poly.entity_id
_entity_poly.type
_entity_poly.pdbx_seq_one_letter_code
_entity_poly.pdbx_strand_id
1 'polypeptide(L)'
;MDLGKVLVDLAVAPVRIGLAAANAGLDVAETAVDLAKRTVRDGEVPSARDSVAHLLGLEDTLERATKLTQLLDDDAPLGRALAQDGPLDRLLQPGGLVERLTAPDGVLDRLTAEGGGLDRALAPGGLVDQLLAEDGLLERVLAEDGLADRLLAEDGPIDKLTARNGPLEQLADVADTLNRLTPGLEALGPTIELLREAVVTLSTLVNPLATIAERIPLPGRRLWPFRDDED
;
A
#
# COMPACT_ATOMS: atom_id res chain seq x y z
N MET A 1 -57.07 10.42 15.79
CA MET A 1 -56.14 9.91 16.82
C MET A 1 -56.95 9.07 17.80
N ASP A 2 -56.73 7.76 17.83
CA ASP A 2 -57.56 6.77 18.52
C ASP A 2 -57.37 6.80 20.05
N LEU A 3 -58.20 7.55 20.77
CA LEU A 3 -58.21 7.58 22.24
C LEU A 3 -58.55 6.20 22.85
N GLY A 4 -59.32 5.37 22.12
CA GLY A 4 -59.64 4.00 22.54
C GLY A 4 -58.42 3.06 22.51
N LYS A 5 -57.49 3.24 21.57
CA LYS A 5 -56.24 2.46 21.54
C LYS A 5 -55.32 2.83 22.69
N VAL A 6 -55.26 4.12 23.06
CA VAL A 6 -54.43 4.59 24.18
C VAL A 6 -54.89 4.00 25.52
N LEU A 7 -56.21 3.90 25.75
CA LEU A 7 -56.75 3.28 26.97
C LEU A 7 -56.50 1.77 27.03
N VAL A 8 -56.61 1.07 25.91
CA VAL A 8 -56.29 -0.36 25.83
C VAL A 8 -54.80 -0.59 25.99
N ASP A 9 -53.95 0.18 25.29
CA ASP A 9 -52.49 0.08 25.42
C ASP A 9 -52.02 0.40 26.84
N LEU A 10 -52.68 1.33 27.56
CA LEU A 10 -52.40 1.59 28.98
C LEU A 10 -52.84 0.43 29.88
N ALA A 11 -53.94 -0.25 29.55
CA ALA A 11 -54.45 -1.38 30.32
C ALA A 11 -53.60 -2.65 30.13
N VAL A 12 -53.04 -2.88 28.94
CA VAL A 12 -52.18 -4.05 28.66
C VAL A 12 -50.68 -3.76 28.78
N ALA A 13 -50.29 -2.48 28.96
CA ALA A 13 -48.91 -2.07 29.17
C ALA A 13 -48.21 -2.83 30.32
N PRO A 14 -48.82 -3.06 31.50
CA PRO A 14 -48.15 -3.76 32.59
C PRO A 14 -47.82 -5.22 32.24
N VAL A 15 -48.70 -5.89 31.50
CA VAL A 15 -48.51 -7.29 31.07
C VAL A 15 -47.40 -7.39 30.02
N ARG A 16 -47.35 -6.44 29.07
CA ARG A 16 -46.27 -6.38 28.06
C ARG A 16 -44.92 -6.06 28.69
N ILE A 17 -44.88 -5.15 29.67
CA ILE A 17 -43.67 -4.84 30.44
C ILE A 17 -43.23 -6.07 31.25
N GLY A 18 -44.16 -6.78 31.88
CA GLY A 18 -43.86 -8.01 32.62
C GLY A 18 -43.34 -9.14 31.74
N LEU A 19 -43.93 -9.36 30.57
CA LEU A 19 -43.48 -10.38 29.61
C LEU A 19 -42.12 -10.01 28.98
N ALA A 20 -41.90 -8.74 28.65
CA ALA A 20 -40.60 -8.25 28.18
C ALA A 20 -39.52 -8.40 29.26
N ALA A 21 -39.85 -8.11 30.53
CA ALA A 21 -38.96 -8.33 31.66
C ALA A 21 -38.67 -9.82 31.91
N ALA A 22 -39.66 -10.70 31.72
CA ALA A 22 -39.48 -12.14 31.82
C ALA A 22 -38.59 -12.70 30.71
N ASN A 23 -38.76 -12.23 29.46
CA ASN A 23 -37.89 -12.60 28.34
C ASN A 23 -36.46 -12.08 28.54
N ALA A 24 -36.30 -10.84 29.02
CA ALA A 24 -34.99 -10.31 29.38
C ALA A 24 -34.35 -11.12 30.52
N GLY A 25 -35.14 -11.57 31.50
CA GLY A 25 -34.67 -12.45 32.57
C GLY A 25 -34.27 -13.84 32.07
N LEU A 26 -34.95 -14.36 31.05
CA LEU A 26 -34.62 -15.64 30.41
C LEU A 26 -33.33 -15.55 29.59
N ASP A 27 -33.12 -14.47 28.84
CA ASP A 27 -31.84 -14.22 28.13
C ASP A 27 -30.67 -14.08 29.11
N VAL A 28 -30.88 -13.40 30.24
CA VAL A 28 -29.87 -13.28 31.31
C VAL A 28 -29.62 -14.64 31.97
N ALA A 29 -30.64 -15.47 32.16
CA ALA A 29 -30.48 -16.81 32.69
C ALA A 29 -29.77 -17.74 31.70
N GLU A 30 -30.08 -17.65 30.40
CA GLU A 30 -29.44 -18.43 29.35
C GLU A 30 -27.97 -18.07 29.22
N THR A 31 -27.63 -16.77 29.19
CA THR A 31 -26.23 -16.31 29.20
C THR A 31 -25.48 -16.72 30.46
N ALA A 32 -26.13 -16.72 31.63
CA ALA A 32 -25.52 -17.21 32.87
C ALA A 32 -25.26 -18.73 32.83
N VAL A 33 -26.19 -19.51 32.28
CA VAL A 33 -26.03 -20.96 32.11
C VAL A 33 -24.98 -21.28 31.04
N ASP A 34 -24.89 -20.49 29.97
CA ASP A 34 -23.88 -20.63 28.93
C ASP A 34 -22.47 -20.27 29.42
N LEU A 35 -22.38 -19.28 30.31
CA LEU A 35 -21.15 -18.94 31.01
C LEU A 35 -20.77 -20.07 31.98
N ALA A 36 -21.71 -20.57 32.78
CA ALA A 36 -21.48 -21.70 33.69
C ALA A 36 -21.07 -22.98 32.93
N LYS A 37 -21.67 -23.24 31.76
CA LYS A 37 -21.27 -24.35 30.87
C LYS A 37 -19.90 -24.12 30.27
N ARG A 38 -19.53 -22.90 29.86
CA ARG A 38 -18.18 -22.58 29.39
C ARG A 38 -17.16 -22.76 30.50
N THR A 39 -17.42 -22.27 31.72
CA THR A 39 -16.47 -22.41 32.84
C THR A 39 -16.31 -23.86 33.29
N VAL A 40 -17.37 -24.67 33.20
CA VAL A 40 -17.30 -26.12 33.49
C VAL A 40 -16.63 -26.89 32.34
N ARG A 41 -16.76 -26.40 31.10
CA ARG A 41 -16.13 -27.02 29.90
C ARG A 41 -14.65 -26.65 29.77
N ASP A 42 -14.28 -25.42 30.12
CA ASP A 42 -12.91 -24.90 30.01
C ASP A 42 -12.14 -25.02 31.34
N GLY A 43 -12.80 -25.34 32.45
CA GLY A 43 -12.15 -25.82 33.68
C GLY A 43 -11.17 -24.86 34.35
N GLU A 44 -11.10 -23.59 33.96
CA GLU A 44 -10.27 -22.59 34.62
C GLU A 44 -11.14 -21.57 35.34
N VAL A 45 -11.24 -21.75 36.65
CA VAL A 45 -11.53 -20.65 37.57
C VAL A 45 -10.33 -19.71 37.50
N PRO A 46 -10.49 -18.41 37.16
CA PRO A 46 -9.38 -17.47 37.24
C PRO A 46 -8.82 -17.56 38.64
N SER A 47 -7.59 -18.00 38.75
CA SER A 47 -6.98 -18.24 40.04
C SER A 47 -6.95 -16.91 40.78
N ALA A 48 -7.03 -16.93 42.11
CA ALA A 48 -6.72 -15.72 42.90
C ALA A 48 -5.33 -15.16 42.53
N ARG A 49 -4.46 -15.97 41.92
CA ARG A 49 -3.18 -15.58 41.32
C ARG A 49 -3.33 -14.70 40.08
N ASP A 50 -4.32 -14.92 39.22
CA ASP A 50 -4.54 -14.16 37.98
C ASP A 50 -5.09 -12.76 38.30
N SER A 51 -5.99 -12.66 39.28
CA SER A 51 -6.48 -11.36 39.78
C SER A 51 -5.39 -10.54 40.46
N VAL A 52 -4.46 -11.19 41.17
CA VAL A 52 -3.29 -10.54 41.79
C VAL A 52 -2.25 -10.15 40.74
N ALA A 53 -2.07 -10.96 39.68
CA ALA A 53 -1.19 -10.62 38.55
C ALA A 53 -1.69 -9.40 37.76
N HIS A 54 -3.01 -9.30 37.55
CA HIS A 54 -3.66 -8.12 36.99
C HIS A 54 -3.50 -6.87 37.87
N LEU A 55 -3.67 -6.99 39.19
CA LEU A 55 -3.51 -5.86 40.12
C LEU A 55 -2.06 -5.38 40.22
N LEU A 56 -1.09 -6.28 40.00
CA LEU A 56 0.33 -5.98 39.92
C LEU A 56 0.76 -5.52 38.50
N GLY A 57 -0.18 -5.39 37.55
CA GLY A 57 0.08 -4.94 36.18
C GLY A 57 0.96 -5.89 35.37
N LEU A 58 1.14 -7.12 35.82
CA LEU A 58 2.06 -8.08 35.21
C LEU A 58 1.52 -8.61 33.88
N GLU A 59 0.21 -8.71 33.73
CA GLU A 59 -0.42 -9.12 32.47
C GLU A 59 -0.20 -8.08 31.36
N ASP A 60 -0.37 -6.79 31.67
CA ASP A 60 -0.07 -5.69 30.73
C ASP A 60 1.40 -5.72 30.28
N THR A 61 2.32 -6.08 31.18
CA THR A 61 3.74 -6.20 30.81
C THR A 61 4.00 -7.44 29.96
N LEU A 62 3.26 -8.53 30.19
CA LEU A 62 3.38 -9.76 29.42
C LEU A 62 2.81 -9.56 28.01
N GLU A 63 1.64 -8.92 27.90
CA GLU A 63 1.03 -8.57 26.62
C GLU A 63 1.91 -7.61 25.82
N ARG A 64 2.49 -6.58 26.47
CA ARG A 64 3.45 -5.68 25.82
C ARG A 64 4.72 -6.42 25.39
N ALA A 65 5.22 -7.36 26.19
CA ALA A 65 6.37 -8.17 25.82
C ALA A 65 6.07 -9.04 24.60
N THR A 66 4.92 -9.73 24.57
CA THR A 66 4.47 -10.53 23.42
C THR A 66 4.25 -9.67 22.17
N LYS A 67 3.74 -8.45 22.32
CA LYS A 67 3.59 -7.52 21.20
C LYS A 67 4.93 -7.00 20.68
N LEU A 68 5.89 -6.76 21.57
CA LEU A 68 7.25 -6.39 21.18
C LEU A 68 7.96 -7.54 20.46
N THR A 69 7.80 -8.78 20.89
CA THR A 69 8.36 -9.93 20.17
C THR A 69 7.77 -10.05 18.77
N GLN A 70 6.46 -9.90 18.62
CA GLN A 70 5.80 -9.91 17.31
C GLN A 70 6.29 -8.80 16.36
N LEU A 71 6.69 -7.65 16.91
CA LEU A 71 7.26 -6.55 16.13
C LEU A 71 8.72 -6.78 15.76
N LEU A 72 9.48 -7.49 16.60
CA LEU A 72 10.89 -7.81 16.40
C LEU A 72 11.10 -9.09 15.56
N ASP A 73 10.04 -9.85 15.27
CA ASP A 73 10.10 -10.99 14.35
C ASP A 73 10.68 -10.58 12.98
N ASP A 74 11.54 -11.41 12.39
CA ASP A 74 12.27 -11.10 11.14
C ASP A 74 11.35 -10.76 9.95
N ASP A 75 10.15 -11.34 9.94
CA ASP A 75 9.13 -11.10 8.92
C ASP A 75 8.32 -9.81 9.15
N ALA A 76 8.34 -9.29 10.38
CA ALA A 76 7.67 -8.05 10.73
C ALA A 76 8.43 -6.82 10.18
N PRO A 77 7.75 -5.69 9.94
CA PRO A 77 8.38 -4.51 9.36
C PRO A 77 9.56 -3.97 10.18
N LEU A 78 9.48 -4.01 11.52
CA LEU A 78 10.57 -3.56 12.39
C LEU A 78 11.70 -4.59 12.45
N GLY A 79 11.40 -5.90 12.53
CA GLY A 79 12.42 -6.95 12.43
C GLY A 79 13.20 -6.87 11.12
N ARG A 80 12.52 -6.76 9.96
CA ARG A 80 13.19 -6.56 8.66
C ARG A 80 13.99 -5.26 8.56
N ALA A 81 13.52 -4.20 9.21
CA ALA A 81 14.22 -2.93 9.22
C ALA A 81 15.53 -2.98 10.03
N LEU A 82 15.51 -3.72 11.14
CA LEU A 82 16.62 -3.92 12.08
C LEU A 82 17.53 -5.11 11.75
N ALA A 83 17.08 -6.01 10.87
CA ALA A 83 17.87 -7.13 10.39
C ALA A 83 19.20 -6.66 9.79
N GLN A 84 20.20 -7.55 9.76
CA GLN A 84 21.50 -7.27 9.16
C GLN A 84 21.34 -6.78 7.71
N ASP A 85 22.02 -5.68 7.37
CA ASP A 85 21.90 -4.95 6.10
C ASP A 85 20.52 -4.31 5.84
N GLY A 86 19.63 -4.35 6.83
CA GLY A 86 18.35 -3.65 6.84
C GLY A 86 18.50 -2.13 6.74
N PRO A 87 17.44 -1.40 6.39
CA PRO A 87 17.48 0.05 6.30
C PRO A 87 17.86 0.74 7.62
N LEU A 88 17.38 0.27 8.78
CA LEU A 88 17.77 0.85 10.07
C LEU A 88 19.18 0.43 10.47
N ASP A 89 19.54 -0.84 10.25
CA ASP A 89 20.90 -1.34 10.50
C ASP A 89 21.94 -0.51 9.71
N ARG A 90 21.69 -0.24 8.42
CA ARG A 90 22.59 0.60 7.59
C ARG A 90 22.67 2.07 8.01
N LEU A 91 21.62 2.59 8.66
CA LEU A 91 21.61 3.95 9.18
C LEU A 91 22.42 4.08 10.47
N LEU A 92 22.34 3.04 11.32
CA LEU A 92 22.91 3.01 12.68
C LEU A 92 24.28 2.33 12.76
N GLN A 93 24.67 1.54 11.76
CA GLN A 93 25.98 0.91 11.69
C GLN A 93 27.10 1.97 11.76
N PRO A 94 28.30 1.58 12.23
CA PRO A 94 29.45 2.48 12.22
C PRO A 94 29.74 3.05 10.83
N GLY A 95 29.89 4.37 10.74
CA GLY A 95 30.03 5.11 9.47
C GLY A 95 28.70 5.32 8.72
N GLY A 96 27.57 4.90 9.30
CA GLY A 96 26.22 5.09 8.78
C GLY A 96 25.80 6.55 8.73
N LEU A 97 24.62 6.80 8.14
CA LEU A 97 24.12 8.17 7.97
C LEU A 97 23.86 8.87 9.31
N VAL A 98 23.37 8.16 10.33
CA VAL A 98 23.11 8.76 11.64
C VAL A 98 24.41 9.28 12.24
N GLU A 99 25.44 8.44 12.28
CA GLU A 99 26.75 8.85 12.79
C GLU A 99 27.33 10.02 11.99
N ARG A 100 27.23 10.03 10.65
CA ARG A 100 27.73 11.15 9.83
C ARG A 100 26.95 12.45 10.02
N LEU A 101 25.66 12.36 10.34
CA LEU A 101 24.81 13.52 10.57
C LEU A 101 25.05 14.11 11.97
N THR A 102 25.23 13.26 12.98
CA THR A 102 25.41 13.63 14.40
C THR A 102 26.87 13.71 14.85
N ALA A 103 27.84 13.34 14.01
CA ALA A 103 29.25 13.48 14.31
C ALA A 103 29.61 14.95 14.59
N PRO A 104 30.67 15.21 15.37
CA PRO A 104 31.25 16.54 15.50
C PRO A 104 31.57 17.12 14.12
N ASP A 105 31.24 18.40 13.88
CA ASP A 105 31.32 19.08 12.58
C ASP A 105 30.44 18.44 11.48
N GLY A 106 29.49 17.59 11.88
CA GLY A 106 28.50 16.94 11.02
C GLY A 106 27.52 17.93 10.39
N VAL A 107 26.56 17.40 9.63
CA VAL A 107 25.53 18.26 9.00
C VAL A 107 24.63 18.87 10.06
N LEU A 108 24.19 18.09 11.05
CA LEU A 108 23.32 18.61 12.11
C LEU A 108 24.07 19.62 12.96
N ASP A 109 25.30 19.30 13.39
CA ASP A 109 26.13 20.17 14.20
C ASP A 109 26.35 21.53 13.51
N ARG A 110 26.73 21.56 12.22
CA ARG A 110 26.89 22.82 11.46
C ARG A 110 25.58 23.57 11.19
N LEU A 111 24.45 22.86 11.12
CA LEU A 111 23.15 23.49 10.95
C LEU A 111 22.69 24.16 12.26
N THR A 112 22.92 23.51 13.41
CA THR A 112 22.50 23.97 14.74
C THR A 112 23.53 24.85 15.47
N ALA A 113 24.77 24.88 15.00
CA ALA A 113 25.81 25.75 15.54
C ALA A 113 25.42 27.24 15.41
N GLU A 114 26.02 28.07 16.25
CA GLU A 114 25.87 29.53 16.19
C GLU A 114 26.37 30.07 14.84
N GLY A 115 25.54 30.89 14.17
CA GLY A 115 25.73 31.31 12.78
C GLY A 115 25.43 30.24 11.72
N GLY A 116 24.99 29.06 12.14
CA GLY A 116 24.58 27.94 11.29
C GLY A 116 23.34 28.24 10.44
N GLY A 117 22.92 27.24 9.66
CA GLY A 117 21.75 27.37 8.78
C GLY A 117 20.44 27.59 9.55
N LEU A 118 20.24 26.87 10.65
CA LEU A 118 19.05 27.00 11.49
C LEU A 118 19.08 28.29 12.30
N ASP A 119 20.24 28.63 12.88
CA ASP A 119 20.42 29.86 13.63
C ASP A 119 20.13 31.09 12.76
N ARG A 120 20.67 31.16 11.53
CA ARG A 120 20.36 32.25 10.59
C ARG A 120 18.92 32.26 10.08
N ALA A 121 18.27 31.09 9.98
CA ALA A 121 16.88 31.01 9.56
C ALA A 121 15.92 31.52 10.64
N LEU A 122 16.25 31.27 11.92
CA LEU A 122 15.46 31.64 13.10
C LEU A 122 15.87 32.97 13.73
N ALA A 123 17.03 33.52 13.37
CA ALA A 123 17.46 34.84 13.80
C ALA A 123 16.43 35.92 13.39
N PRO A 124 16.34 37.04 14.13
CA PRO A 124 15.44 38.14 13.79
C PRO A 124 15.66 38.65 12.36
N GLY A 125 14.59 38.70 11.57
CA GLY A 125 14.64 39.05 10.14
C GLY A 125 15.23 37.95 9.24
N GLY A 126 15.42 36.75 9.77
CA GLY A 126 15.85 35.54 9.06
C GLY A 126 14.77 35.00 8.12
N LEU A 127 15.04 33.83 7.53
CA LEU A 127 14.13 33.23 6.55
C LEU A 127 12.74 32.92 7.14
N VAL A 128 12.69 32.43 8.38
CA VAL A 128 11.41 32.10 9.03
C VAL A 128 10.59 33.37 9.26
N ASP A 129 11.22 34.42 9.78
CA ASP A 129 10.58 35.73 9.95
C ASP A 129 10.10 36.31 8.62
N GLN A 130 10.90 36.23 7.54
CA GLN A 130 10.51 36.74 6.22
C GLN A 130 9.34 35.94 5.60
N LEU A 131 9.27 34.64 5.86
CA LEU A 131 8.15 33.80 5.40
C LEU A 131 6.87 34.11 6.17
N LEU A 132 6.97 34.37 7.47
CA LEU A 132 5.85 34.63 8.39
C LEU A 132 5.50 36.12 8.56
N ALA A 133 6.28 37.03 7.96
CA ALA A 133 6.02 38.46 8.03
C ALA A 133 4.66 38.81 7.40
N GLU A 134 4.14 39.98 7.80
CA GLU A 134 3.04 40.64 7.09
C GLU A 134 3.44 40.85 5.61
N ASP A 135 2.57 40.45 4.68
CA ASP A 135 2.85 40.36 3.23
C ASP A 135 3.98 39.37 2.84
N GLY A 136 4.36 38.47 3.75
CA GLY A 136 5.32 37.40 3.52
C GLY A 136 4.85 36.38 2.48
N LEU A 137 5.76 35.50 2.05
CA LEU A 137 5.42 34.47 1.05
C LEU A 137 4.32 33.53 1.54
N LEU A 138 4.32 33.18 2.82
CA LEU A 138 3.32 32.27 3.37
C LEU A 138 1.93 32.92 3.35
N GLU A 139 1.84 34.18 3.81
CA GLU A 139 0.60 34.96 3.77
C GLU A 139 0.10 35.11 2.33
N ARG A 140 0.96 35.48 1.37
CA ARG A 140 0.54 35.65 -0.04
C ARG A 140 0.07 34.35 -0.70
N VAL A 141 0.61 33.21 -0.27
CA VAL A 141 0.19 31.89 -0.77
C VAL A 141 -1.16 31.50 -0.18
N LEU A 142 -1.37 31.78 1.11
CA LEU A 142 -2.56 31.38 1.89
C LEU A 142 -3.69 32.43 1.92
N ALA A 143 -3.42 33.66 1.48
CA ALA A 143 -4.39 34.74 1.44
C ALA A 143 -5.62 34.37 0.59
N GLU A 144 -6.72 35.08 0.82
CA GLU A 144 -7.89 35.04 -0.05
C GLU A 144 -7.49 35.38 -1.49
N ASP A 145 -7.95 34.59 -2.46
CA ASP A 145 -7.50 34.63 -3.85
C ASP A 145 -5.98 34.38 -4.04
N GLY A 146 -5.31 33.81 -3.05
CA GLY A 146 -3.90 33.40 -3.06
C GLY A 146 -3.65 32.16 -3.92
N LEU A 147 -2.41 31.69 -3.95
CA LEU A 147 -2.05 30.51 -4.75
C LEU A 147 -2.72 29.23 -4.21
N ALA A 148 -2.71 29.02 -2.90
CA ALA A 148 -3.34 27.85 -2.30
C ALA A 148 -4.86 27.87 -2.53
N ASP A 149 -5.49 29.03 -2.34
CA ASP A 149 -6.91 29.22 -2.55
C ASP A 149 -7.31 28.94 -4.01
N ARG A 150 -6.61 29.51 -5.01
CA ARG A 150 -6.87 29.23 -6.43
C ARG A 150 -6.60 27.78 -6.85
N LEU A 151 -5.61 27.13 -6.23
CA LEU A 151 -5.30 25.73 -6.52
C LEU A 151 -6.38 24.78 -5.99
N LEU A 152 -6.91 25.09 -4.81
CA LEU A 152 -7.89 24.28 -4.06
C LEU A 152 -9.35 24.71 -4.26
N ALA A 153 -9.58 25.83 -4.96
CA ALA A 153 -10.92 26.29 -5.31
C ALA A 153 -11.71 25.23 -6.07
N GLU A 154 -13.04 25.32 -6.00
CA GLU A 154 -13.94 24.55 -6.85
C GLU A 154 -13.64 24.85 -8.33
N ASP A 155 -13.52 23.82 -9.16
CA ASP A 155 -12.99 23.91 -10.52
C ASP A 155 -11.53 24.38 -10.63
N GLY A 156 -10.79 24.38 -9.51
CA GLY A 156 -9.36 24.67 -9.46
C GLY A 156 -8.53 23.58 -10.14
N PRO A 157 -7.24 23.84 -10.40
CA PRO A 157 -6.32 22.86 -10.99
C PRO A 157 -6.25 21.55 -10.21
N ILE A 158 -6.19 21.60 -8.87
CA ILE A 158 -6.14 20.37 -8.05
C ILE A 158 -7.48 19.64 -8.14
N ASP A 159 -8.59 20.36 -7.97
CA ASP A 159 -9.93 19.79 -8.08
C ASP A 159 -10.15 19.08 -9.43
N LYS A 160 -9.79 19.72 -10.55
CA LYS A 160 -9.86 19.12 -11.91
C LYS A 160 -8.96 17.91 -12.09
N LEU A 161 -7.76 17.93 -11.50
CA LEU A 161 -6.83 16.81 -11.58
C LEU A 161 -7.33 15.61 -10.76
N THR A 162 -7.95 15.87 -9.60
CA THR A 162 -8.46 14.85 -8.67
C THR A 162 -9.94 14.51 -8.86
N ALA A 163 -10.62 15.17 -9.80
CA ALA A 163 -12.02 14.93 -10.10
C ALA A 163 -12.24 13.48 -10.57
N ARG A 164 -13.48 12.99 -10.42
CA ARG A 164 -13.86 11.68 -10.94
C ARG A 164 -13.75 11.64 -12.47
N ASN A 165 -13.08 10.62 -12.98
CA ASN A 165 -12.61 10.49 -14.36
C ASN A 165 -11.61 11.58 -14.78
N GLY A 166 -10.97 12.24 -13.80
CA GLY A 166 -9.94 13.23 -14.04
C GLY A 166 -8.64 12.61 -14.54
N PRO A 167 -7.67 13.45 -14.97
CA PRO A 167 -6.40 12.98 -15.49
C PRO A 167 -5.63 12.06 -14.54
N LEU A 168 -5.67 12.31 -13.22
CA LEU A 168 -4.95 11.46 -12.27
C LEU A 168 -5.60 10.08 -12.11
N GLU A 169 -6.94 9.99 -12.15
CA GLU A 169 -7.65 8.70 -12.13
C GLU A 169 -7.37 7.90 -13.40
N GLN A 170 -7.37 8.55 -14.57
CA GLN A 170 -7.01 7.89 -15.84
C GLN A 170 -5.57 7.35 -15.82
N LEU A 171 -4.62 8.12 -15.25
CA LEU A 171 -3.24 7.66 -15.11
C LEU A 171 -3.14 6.49 -14.11
N ALA A 172 -3.91 6.52 -13.02
CA ALA A 172 -3.98 5.42 -12.06
C ALA A 172 -4.56 4.16 -12.69
N ASP A 173 -5.62 4.27 -13.50
CA ASP A 173 -6.21 3.16 -14.25
C ASP A 173 -5.22 2.57 -15.26
N VAL A 174 -4.50 3.42 -16.00
CA VAL A 174 -3.44 2.96 -16.90
C VAL A 174 -2.35 2.24 -16.11
N ALA A 175 -1.91 2.78 -14.98
CA ALA A 175 -0.91 2.12 -14.14
C ALA A 175 -1.41 0.77 -13.60
N ASP A 176 -2.68 0.66 -13.19
CA ASP A 176 -3.28 -0.60 -12.74
C ASP A 176 -3.36 -1.62 -13.88
N THR A 177 -3.79 -1.20 -15.07
CA THR A 177 -3.78 -2.08 -16.24
C THR A 177 -2.37 -2.58 -16.55
N LEU A 178 -1.37 -1.70 -16.58
CA LEU A 178 0.02 -2.11 -16.81
C LEU A 178 0.51 -3.10 -15.75
N ASN A 179 0.21 -2.85 -14.47
CA ASN A 179 0.54 -3.79 -13.39
C ASN A 179 -0.12 -5.15 -13.56
N ARG A 180 -1.35 -5.21 -14.10
CA ARG A 180 -2.02 -6.48 -14.43
C ARG A 180 -1.42 -7.18 -15.66
N LEU A 181 -0.81 -6.43 -16.58
CA LEU A 181 -0.11 -7.01 -17.74
C LEU A 181 1.27 -7.57 -17.39
N THR A 182 1.94 -7.05 -16.34
CA THR A 182 3.29 -7.48 -15.94
C THR A 182 3.44 -9.01 -15.80
N PRO A 183 2.57 -9.74 -15.06
CA PRO A 183 2.67 -11.20 -14.95
C PRO A 183 2.44 -11.92 -16.28
N GLY A 184 1.57 -11.36 -17.13
CA GLY A 184 1.31 -11.90 -18.46
C GLY A 184 2.53 -11.79 -19.39
N LEU A 185 3.28 -10.69 -19.29
CA LEU A 185 4.54 -10.51 -20.03
C LEU A 185 5.63 -11.44 -19.52
N GLU A 186 5.73 -11.65 -18.20
CA GLU A 186 6.66 -12.63 -17.62
C GLU A 186 6.35 -14.06 -18.09
N ALA A 187 5.06 -14.40 -18.20
CA ALA A 187 4.62 -15.70 -18.71
C ALA A 187 4.94 -15.93 -20.19
N LEU A 188 5.18 -14.88 -20.98
CA LEU A 188 5.59 -14.98 -22.39
C LEU A 188 7.10 -15.25 -22.57
N GLY A 189 7.92 -15.05 -21.53
CA GLY A 189 9.37 -15.30 -21.59
C GLY A 189 9.73 -16.69 -22.14
N PRO A 190 9.18 -17.79 -21.58
CA PRO A 190 9.43 -19.13 -22.08
C PRO A 190 8.97 -19.35 -23.53
N THR A 191 7.86 -18.73 -23.93
CA THR A 191 7.32 -18.85 -25.30
C THR A 191 8.22 -18.16 -26.32
N ILE A 192 8.80 -17.01 -25.95
CA ILE A 192 9.75 -16.27 -26.80
C ILE A 192 11.04 -17.08 -26.99
N GLU A 193 11.54 -17.76 -25.96
CA GLU A 193 12.71 -18.63 -26.07
C GLU A 193 12.46 -19.85 -26.97
N LEU A 194 11.29 -20.48 -26.86
CA LEU A 194 10.91 -21.59 -27.74
C LEU A 194 10.78 -21.16 -29.21
N LEU A 195 10.23 -19.96 -29.47
CA LEU A 195 10.17 -19.39 -30.82
C LEU A 195 11.57 -19.07 -31.36
N ARG A 196 12.46 -18.54 -30.52
CA ARG A 196 13.86 -18.30 -30.88
C ARG A 196 14.56 -19.59 -31.28
N GLU A 197 14.40 -20.65 -30.48
CA GLU A 197 14.98 -21.96 -30.76
C GLU A 197 14.44 -22.54 -32.07
N ALA A 198 13.12 -22.53 -32.26
CA ALA A 198 12.48 -23.01 -33.49
C ALA A 198 12.95 -22.27 -34.76
N VAL A 199 13.13 -20.94 -34.68
CA VAL A 199 13.66 -20.13 -35.80
C VAL A 199 15.11 -20.49 -36.11
N VAL A 200 15.95 -20.71 -35.09
CA VAL A 200 17.35 -21.16 -35.28
C VAL A 200 17.40 -22.55 -35.93
N THR A 201 16.56 -23.48 -35.48
CA THR A 201 16.45 -24.82 -36.09
C THR A 201 15.95 -24.73 -37.54
N LEU A 202 14.97 -23.88 -37.83
CA LEU A 202 14.48 -23.69 -39.19
C LEU A 202 15.55 -23.07 -40.09
N SER A 203 16.32 -22.09 -39.61
CA SER A 203 17.41 -21.48 -40.36
C SER A 203 18.54 -22.49 -40.67
N THR A 204 18.84 -23.39 -39.74
CA THR A 204 19.85 -24.44 -39.96
C THR A 204 19.39 -25.52 -40.94
N LEU A 205 18.08 -25.75 -41.07
CA LEU A 205 17.49 -26.66 -42.06
C LEU A 205 17.27 -26.02 -43.45
N VAL A 206 17.00 -24.72 -43.50
CA VAL A 206 16.77 -24.00 -44.77
C VAL A 206 18.07 -23.69 -45.51
N ASN A 207 19.19 -23.44 -44.81
CA ASN A 207 20.49 -23.18 -45.46
C ASN A 207 20.96 -24.34 -46.37
N PRO A 208 20.86 -25.62 -45.97
CA PRO A 208 21.11 -26.76 -46.85
C PRO A 208 20.18 -26.83 -48.07
N LEU A 209 18.88 -26.52 -47.89
CA LEU A 209 17.91 -26.53 -48.98
C LEU A 209 18.16 -25.42 -50.00
N ALA A 210 18.55 -24.22 -49.54
CA ALA A 210 18.98 -23.12 -50.39
C ALA A 210 20.22 -23.52 -51.23
N THR A 211 21.18 -24.21 -50.60
CA THR A 211 22.40 -24.68 -51.27
C THR A 211 22.13 -25.80 -52.29
N ILE A 212 21.11 -26.64 -52.04
CA ILE A 212 20.67 -27.67 -53.00
C ILE A 212 19.89 -27.03 -54.15
N ALA A 213 19.03 -26.04 -53.87
CA ALA A 213 18.27 -25.32 -54.89
C ALA A 213 19.17 -24.55 -55.87
N GLU A 214 20.27 -23.95 -55.38
CA GLU A 214 21.30 -23.32 -56.23
C GLU A 214 22.09 -24.32 -57.09
N ARG A 215 22.10 -25.61 -56.69
CA ARG A 215 22.86 -26.67 -57.35
C ARG A 215 22.03 -27.55 -58.28
N ILE A 216 20.71 -27.32 -58.40
CA ILE A 216 19.86 -27.95 -59.42
C ILE A 216 19.97 -27.13 -60.71
N PRO A 217 20.59 -27.66 -61.78
CA PRO A 217 20.58 -26.99 -63.07
C PRO A 217 19.15 -26.98 -63.61
N LEU A 218 18.55 -25.81 -63.75
CA LEU A 218 17.25 -25.64 -64.41
C LEU A 218 17.34 -26.18 -65.85
N PRO A 219 16.67 -27.29 -66.21
CA PRO A 219 16.68 -27.78 -67.58
C PRO A 219 15.63 -27.00 -68.37
N GLY A 220 16.08 -26.23 -69.35
CA GLY A 220 15.24 -25.89 -70.51
C GLY A 220 14.67 -24.47 -70.56
N ARG A 221 15.53 -23.45 -70.64
CA ARG A 221 15.29 -22.40 -71.64
C ARG A 221 15.78 -22.90 -72.99
N ARG A 222 15.01 -23.80 -73.63
CA ARG A 222 15.19 -24.04 -75.06
C ARG A 222 14.62 -22.84 -75.80
N LEU A 223 15.52 -22.10 -76.45
CA LEU A 223 15.19 -21.19 -77.54
C LEU A 223 14.22 -21.91 -78.50
N TRP A 224 13.11 -21.25 -78.78
CA TRP A 224 12.21 -21.60 -79.88
C TRP A 224 12.79 -20.96 -81.16
N PRO A 225 13.28 -21.71 -82.15
CA PRO A 225 13.46 -21.15 -83.48
C PRO A 225 12.10 -21.15 -84.18
N PHE A 226 11.60 -19.95 -84.51
CA PHE A 226 10.55 -19.81 -85.50
C PHE A 226 11.01 -20.49 -86.79
N ARG A 227 10.22 -21.46 -87.27
CA ARG A 227 10.20 -21.85 -88.68
C ARG A 227 9.26 -20.87 -89.37
N ASP A 228 9.83 -20.01 -90.20
CA ASP A 228 9.12 -19.44 -91.33
C ASP A 228 9.42 -20.39 -92.50
N ASP A 229 8.40 -21.13 -92.95
CA ASP A 229 8.43 -21.84 -94.23
C ASP A 229 8.28 -20.81 -95.36
N GLU A 230 8.99 -21.07 -96.46
CA GLU A 230 9.09 -20.28 -97.69
C GLU A 230 7.80 -20.30 -98.56
N ASP A 231 7.77 -19.34 -99.48
CA ASP A 231 6.95 -19.14 -100.71
C ASP A 231 5.66 -18.29 -100.65
#